data_AF-A0A644X2K6-F1
#
_entry.id   AF-A0A644X2K6-F1
#
_cell.length_a   1.000
_cell.length_b   1.000
_cell.length_c   1.000
_cell.angle_alpha   90.00
_cell.angle_beta   90.00
_cell.angle_gamma   90.00
#
_symmetry.space_group_name_H-M   'P 1'
#
loop_
_entity.id
_entity.type
_entity.pdbx_description
1 polymer ?
#
loop_
_entity_poly.entity_id
_entity_poly.type
_entity_poly.pdbx_seq_one_letter_code
_entity_poly.pdbx_strand_id
1 'polypeptide(L)'
;MVSSIEEYNLLIQPDLNQTLGGIHLIIVGICGASGSGKSTLAKRIADSLACTCTIIGQDCYYRNFPDLPFEKRIKLNYDEPEIFDFEEMFRDVEKLLHGEPITTKGYDYTNYLRADSPDVLIQPPEVLILEGIHMFYDKRICDLMSLKVYLHVDVDVCLLRRIKRDIKVRGRNIDNIAEQYMETVKPVYEKYIEGYINDADFAVMRGGKNKMAIDAISAYLTTKVLAERFGTEAPAIAIKDKPASGEPDDLPDAPVEPKANEKKPDSADAEIEGDDPFDFLVTGKRDSSAGDGEGDNSSECEEYENEDDVDYVPSRYFRHRRRVARKTLRFIFFSTFLNFGLAIFALFMLGQVYNHDWAMTQSGGMNAIIDALVQVFFLVLPILLMALFNRLLYKMFDLDYSPGWLIFLLVLWILIVLGGTFYLVYAYNLLDGMAGFGLGGLFGA
;
A
#
# COMPACT_ATOMS: atom_id res chain seq x y z
N MET A 1 -25.39 20.77 -31.63
CA MET A 1 -25.65 22.15 -31.18
C MET A 1 -26.38 22.04 -29.85
N VAL A 2 -25.63 21.97 -28.75
CA VAL A 2 -25.98 22.59 -27.46
C VAL A 2 -24.63 22.98 -26.87
N SER A 3 -24.53 24.25 -26.53
CA SER A 3 -23.32 25.01 -26.33
C SER A 3 -23.46 25.72 -24.99
N SER A 4 -22.76 25.25 -23.98
CA SER A 4 -22.18 26.02 -22.87
C SER A 4 -21.93 25.10 -21.69
N ILE A 5 -20.84 25.36 -20.97
CA ILE A 5 -20.50 24.76 -19.68
C ILE A 5 -21.50 25.20 -18.58
N GLU A 6 -22.41 26.13 -18.89
CA GLU A 6 -23.40 26.68 -17.95
C GLU A 6 -24.58 25.74 -17.67
N GLU A 7 -24.99 24.88 -18.63
CA GLU A 7 -26.10 23.94 -18.38
C GLU A 7 -25.70 22.75 -17.49
N TYR A 8 -24.41 22.38 -17.42
CA TYR A 8 -23.94 21.34 -16.50
C TYR A 8 -23.86 21.83 -15.04
N ASN A 9 -23.69 23.14 -14.84
CA ASN A 9 -23.68 23.76 -13.51
C ASN A 9 -25.09 24.00 -12.95
N LEU A 10 -26.16 23.83 -13.74
CA LEU A 10 -27.54 24.00 -13.31
C LEU A 10 -28.19 22.73 -12.73
N LEU A 11 -27.49 21.59 -12.73
CA LEU A 11 -27.93 20.33 -12.11
C LEU A 11 -27.30 20.09 -10.72
N ILE A 12 -26.45 21.00 -10.25
CA ILE A 12 -26.07 21.07 -8.84
C ILE A 12 -27.22 21.81 -8.16
N GLN A 13 -28.01 21.09 -7.36
CA GLN A 13 -29.10 21.68 -6.59
C GLN A 13 -28.57 22.93 -5.85
N PRO A 14 -29.29 24.06 -5.88
CA PRO A 14 -28.94 25.18 -5.01
C PRO A 14 -28.90 24.63 -3.59
N ASP A 15 -27.75 24.84 -2.96
CA ASP A 15 -27.36 24.43 -1.62
C ASP A 15 -28.58 24.24 -0.71
N LEU A 16 -28.95 22.98 -0.44
CA LEU A 16 -30.11 22.61 0.40
C LEU A 16 -30.03 23.30 1.77
N ASN A 17 -28.82 23.69 2.18
CA ASN A 17 -28.50 24.37 3.43
C ASN A 17 -28.84 25.87 3.44
N GLN A 18 -29.05 26.52 2.29
CA GLN A 18 -29.26 27.98 2.23
C GLN A 18 -30.66 28.41 2.73
N THR A 19 -31.56 27.46 2.99
CA THR A 19 -32.98 27.73 3.27
C THR A 19 -33.34 27.67 4.77
N LEU A 20 -32.45 27.15 5.63
CA LEU A 20 -32.72 27.00 7.06
C LEU A 20 -31.59 27.70 7.83
N GLY A 21 -31.90 28.75 8.59
CA GLY A 21 -30.96 29.45 9.46
C GLY A 21 -30.54 28.61 10.68
N GLY A 22 -30.00 27.42 10.44
CA GLY A 22 -29.67 26.39 11.41
C GLY A 22 -28.32 25.73 11.10
N ILE A 23 -27.69 25.21 12.13
CA ILE A 23 -26.35 24.60 12.17
C ILE A 23 -26.01 23.83 10.89
N HIS A 24 -24.95 24.26 10.18
CA HIS A 24 -24.38 23.48 9.08
C HIS A 24 -23.63 22.28 9.63
N LEU A 25 -24.17 21.09 9.38
CA LEU A 25 -23.56 19.82 9.77
C LEU A 25 -22.46 19.42 8.78
N ILE A 26 -21.23 19.26 9.27
CA ILE A 26 -20.09 18.78 8.50
C ILE A 26 -19.93 17.27 8.71
N ILE A 27 -19.99 16.50 7.61
CA ILE A 27 -19.88 15.05 7.66
C ILE A 27 -18.49 14.59 7.21
N VAL A 28 -17.86 13.72 8.00
CA VAL A 28 -16.56 13.10 7.71
C VAL A 28 -16.71 11.60 7.66
N GLY A 29 -16.30 10.98 6.56
CA GLY A 29 -16.23 9.54 6.44
C GLY A 29 -14.83 9.00 6.73
N ILE A 30 -14.72 7.99 7.59
CA ILE A 30 -13.46 7.28 7.88
C ILE A 30 -13.62 5.80 7.51
N CYS A 31 -12.85 5.36 6.51
CA CYS A 31 -12.90 3.99 5.99
C CYS A 31 -11.56 3.25 6.14
N GLY A 32 -11.56 1.92 6.01
CA GLY A 32 -10.38 1.07 6.08
C GLY A 32 -10.61 -0.26 6.80
N ALA A 33 -9.61 -1.16 6.73
CA ALA A 33 -9.70 -2.53 7.25
C ALA A 33 -10.11 -2.62 8.74
N SER A 34 -10.73 -3.73 9.13
CA SER A 34 -10.90 -4.06 10.56
C SER A 34 -9.52 -4.13 11.25
N GLY A 35 -9.33 -3.43 12.37
CA GLY A 35 -8.05 -3.39 13.08
C GLY A 35 -7.05 -2.33 12.59
N SER A 36 -7.41 -1.51 11.59
CA SER A 36 -6.55 -0.42 11.12
C SER A 36 -6.44 0.75 12.12
N GLY A 37 -7.46 0.94 12.97
CA GLY A 37 -7.54 2.00 13.97
C GLY A 37 -8.48 3.16 13.60
N LYS A 38 -9.52 2.92 12.80
CA LYS A 38 -10.52 3.92 12.39
C LYS A 38 -11.21 4.57 13.60
N SER A 39 -11.77 3.75 14.49
CA SER A 39 -12.47 4.21 15.69
C SER A 39 -11.52 5.01 16.61
N THR A 40 -10.26 4.61 16.71
CA THR A 40 -9.22 5.38 17.43
C THR A 40 -8.94 6.73 16.78
N LEU A 41 -8.86 6.80 15.45
CA LEU A 41 -8.68 8.05 14.72
C LEU A 41 -9.88 8.97 14.92
N ALA A 42 -11.09 8.43 14.77
CA ALA A 42 -12.36 9.15 14.96
C ALA A 42 -12.45 9.76 16.36
N LYS A 43 -12.18 8.97 17.40
CA LYS A 43 -12.18 9.41 18.80
C LYS A 43 -11.18 10.55 19.03
N ARG A 44 -9.93 10.39 18.59
CA ARG A 44 -8.90 11.43 18.76
C ARG A 44 -9.19 12.72 18.00
N ILE A 45 -9.83 12.63 16.83
CA ILE A 45 -10.32 13.82 16.13
C ILE A 45 -11.41 14.48 16.97
N ALA A 46 -12.45 13.74 17.38
CA ALA A 46 -13.53 14.27 18.20
C ALA A 46 -13.02 14.94 19.49
N ASP A 47 -12.10 14.30 20.22
CA ASP A 47 -11.49 14.81 21.46
C ASP A 47 -10.70 16.11 21.23
N SER A 48 -10.19 16.32 20.02
CA SER A 48 -9.40 17.52 19.67
C SER A 48 -10.25 18.69 19.17
N LEU A 49 -11.54 18.47 18.89
CA LEU A 49 -12.45 19.51 18.41
C LEU A 49 -13.11 20.23 19.58
N ALA A 50 -13.26 21.55 19.46
CA ALA A 50 -13.96 22.38 20.45
C ALA A 50 -15.47 22.58 20.15
N CYS A 51 -15.97 21.93 19.10
CA CYS A 51 -17.37 21.99 18.66
C CYS A 51 -18.13 20.72 19.04
N THR A 52 -19.46 20.70 18.84
CA THR A 52 -20.20 19.44 19.04
C THR A 52 -19.80 18.45 17.96
N CYS A 53 -19.35 17.26 18.37
CA CYS A 53 -18.93 16.19 17.48
C CYS A 53 -19.60 14.89 17.91
N THR A 54 -20.15 14.14 16.97
CA THR A 54 -20.68 12.79 17.22
C THR A 54 -20.03 11.80 16.29
N ILE A 55 -19.69 10.63 16.82
CA ILE A 55 -19.17 9.51 16.04
C ILE A 55 -20.27 8.46 15.90
N ILE A 56 -20.53 8.03 14.67
CA ILE A 56 -21.41 6.93 14.37
C ILE A 56 -20.60 5.82 13.69
N GLY A 57 -20.49 4.68 14.36
CA GLY A 57 -19.90 3.47 13.82
C GLY A 57 -20.88 2.72 12.92
N GLN A 58 -20.41 2.30 11.75
CA GLN A 58 -21.18 1.49 10.81
C GLN A 58 -21.64 0.16 11.42
N ASP A 59 -20.88 -0.38 12.37
CA ASP A 59 -21.23 -1.60 13.09
C ASP A 59 -22.56 -1.45 13.88
N CYS A 60 -22.99 -0.23 14.23
CA CYS A 60 -24.31 -0.02 14.84
C CYS A 60 -25.49 -0.22 13.85
N TYR A 61 -25.19 -0.29 12.55
CA TYR A 61 -26.15 -0.47 11.47
C TYR A 61 -26.07 -1.85 10.83
N TYR A 62 -25.62 -2.88 11.56
CA TYR A 62 -25.89 -4.25 11.15
C TYR A 62 -27.41 -4.49 11.05
N ARG A 63 -27.85 -5.19 10.01
CA ARG A 63 -29.22 -5.67 9.90
C ARG A 63 -29.57 -6.55 11.10
N ASN A 64 -30.79 -6.38 11.61
CA ASN A 64 -31.25 -7.14 12.76
C ASN A 64 -31.86 -8.48 12.32
N PHE A 65 -31.51 -9.56 13.03
CA PHE A 65 -32.05 -10.90 12.77
C PHE A 65 -32.52 -11.61 14.05
N PRO A 66 -33.46 -11.02 14.82
CA PRO A 66 -33.88 -11.58 16.10
C PRO A 66 -34.49 -12.99 15.97
N ASP A 67 -35.15 -13.25 14.83
CA ASP A 67 -35.82 -14.53 14.55
C ASP A 67 -34.86 -15.66 14.14
N LEU A 68 -33.61 -15.33 13.78
CA LEU A 68 -32.60 -16.35 13.49
C LEU A 68 -32.02 -16.90 14.79
N PRO A 69 -31.95 -18.23 14.99
CA PRO A 69 -31.24 -18.83 16.12
C PRO A 69 -29.78 -18.39 16.18
N PHE A 70 -29.23 -18.33 17.39
CA PHE A 70 -27.86 -17.88 17.64
C PHE A 70 -26.83 -18.60 16.76
N GLU A 71 -26.95 -19.92 16.62
CA GLU A 71 -26.05 -20.78 15.85
C GLU A 71 -26.06 -20.47 14.35
N LYS A 72 -27.14 -19.85 13.85
CA LYS A 72 -27.23 -19.36 12.47
C LYS A 72 -26.70 -17.93 12.36
N ARG A 73 -26.98 -17.06 13.34
CA ARG A 73 -26.48 -15.67 13.34
C ARG A 73 -24.96 -15.62 13.32
N ILE A 74 -24.29 -16.43 14.14
CA ILE A 74 -22.82 -16.47 14.19
C ILE A 74 -22.15 -16.90 12.87
N LYS A 75 -22.90 -17.52 11.96
CA LYS A 75 -22.41 -17.99 10.65
C LYS A 75 -22.66 -16.98 9.52
N LEU A 76 -23.35 -15.88 9.79
CA LEU A 76 -23.53 -14.81 8.81
C LEU A 76 -22.17 -14.15 8.52
N ASN A 77 -22.00 -13.69 7.29
CA ASN A 77 -20.82 -12.93 6.91
C ASN A 77 -21.00 -11.46 7.32
N TYR A 78 -20.43 -11.09 8.47
CA TYR A 78 -20.46 -9.73 8.99
C TYR A 78 -19.49 -8.75 8.31
N ASP A 79 -18.72 -9.23 7.35
CA ASP A 79 -17.85 -8.39 6.56
C ASP A 79 -18.48 -8.07 5.18
N GLU A 80 -19.52 -8.77 4.67
CA GLU A 80 -20.15 -8.40 3.37
C GLU A 80 -20.97 -7.11 3.46
N PRO A 81 -21.03 -6.25 2.42
CA PRO A 81 -21.79 -5.01 2.47
C PRO A 81 -23.28 -5.18 2.78
N GLU A 82 -23.91 -6.26 2.32
CA GLU A 82 -25.35 -6.50 2.46
C GLU A 82 -25.79 -6.74 3.92
N ILE A 83 -24.86 -7.07 4.81
CA ILE A 83 -25.14 -7.24 6.24
C ILE A 83 -25.44 -5.90 6.92
N PHE A 84 -25.10 -4.78 6.30
CA PHE A 84 -25.37 -3.43 6.80
C PHE A 84 -26.69 -2.89 6.25
N ASP A 85 -27.44 -2.18 7.09
CA ASP A 85 -28.63 -1.43 6.71
C ASP A 85 -28.27 0.01 6.32
N PHE A 86 -27.70 0.15 5.12
CA PHE A 86 -27.37 1.46 4.55
C PHE A 86 -28.59 2.36 4.35
N GLU A 87 -29.79 1.79 4.24
CA GLU A 87 -31.02 2.57 4.09
C GLU A 87 -31.47 3.20 5.41
N GLU A 88 -31.34 2.49 6.52
CA GLU A 88 -31.51 3.08 7.85
C GLU A 88 -30.43 4.14 8.12
N MET A 89 -29.15 3.83 7.83
CA MET A 89 -28.05 4.77 8.03
C MET A 89 -28.23 6.05 7.22
N PHE A 90 -28.59 5.95 5.94
CA PHE A 90 -28.83 7.11 5.08
C PHE A 90 -29.96 7.98 5.61
N ARG A 91 -31.11 7.39 5.99
CA ARG A 91 -32.25 8.13 6.55
C ARG A 91 -31.91 8.83 7.87
N ASP A 92 -31.12 8.20 8.73
CA ASP A 92 -30.71 8.80 9.99
C ASP A 92 -29.68 9.93 9.78
N VAL A 93 -28.80 9.83 8.79
CA VAL A 93 -27.91 10.94 8.36
C VAL A 93 -28.72 12.10 7.77
N GLU A 94 -29.72 11.84 6.93
CA GLU A 94 -30.62 12.88 6.39
C GLU A 94 -31.38 13.62 7.50
N LYS A 95 -31.90 12.89 8.51
CA LYS A 95 -32.55 13.53 9.67
C LYS A 95 -31.61 14.49 10.40
N LEU A 96 -30.39 14.04 10.67
CA LEU A 96 -29.39 14.89 11.35
C LEU A 96 -29.05 16.13 10.51
N LEU A 97 -28.94 16.00 9.19
CA LEU A 97 -28.77 17.14 8.27
C LEU A 97 -29.94 18.12 8.34
N HIS A 98 -31.17 17.62 8.52
CA HIS A 98 -32.38 18.44 8.67
C HIS A 98 -32.59 18.99 10.09
N GLY A 99 -31.63 18.80 11.01
CA GLY A 99 -31.74 19.27 12.38
C GLY A 99 -32.68 18.43 13.25
N GLU A 100 -33.02 17.22 12.81
CA GLU A 100 -33.85 16.28 13.57
C GLU A 100 -32.98 15.28 14.34
N PRO A 101 -33.30 14.98 15.61
CA PRO A 101 -32.58 13.98 16.39
C PRO A 101 -32.89 12.55 15.91
N ILE A 102 -31.96 11.64 16.15
CA ILE A 102 -32.13 10.20 15.87
C ILE A 102 -31.99 9.39 17.16
N THR A 103 -32.56 8.17 17.19
CA THR A 103 -32.36 7.24 18.30
C THR A 103 -30.95 6.64 18.25
N THR A 104 -30.30 6.52 19.41
CA THR A 104 -28.98 5.86 19.52
C THR A 104 -29.08 4.39 19.10
N LYS A 105 -28.24 4.00 18.14
CA LYS A 105 -28.11 2.63 17.65
C LYS A 105 -26.96 1.93 18.34
N GLY A 106 -27.08 0.62 18.53
CA GLY A 106 -26.07 -0.18 19.18
C GLY A 106 -26.00 -1.59 18.62
N TYR A 107 -24.89 -2.27 18.86
CA TYR A 107 -24.72 -3.65 18.45
C TYR A 107 -24.06 -4.49 19.54
N ASP A 108 -24.68 -5.63 19.86
CA ASP A 108 -24.17 -6.61 20.79
C ASP A 108 -23.41 -7.70 20.02
N TYR A 109 -22.07 -7.65 20.11
CA TYR A 109 -21.17 -8.61 19.48
C TYR A 109 -21.20 -10.01 20.12
N THR A 110 -21.73 -10.13 21.33
CA THR A 110 -21.86 -11.40 22.05
C THR A 110 -23.06 -12.16 21.52
N ASN A 111 -24.21 -11.49 21.42
CA ASN A 111 -25.46 -12.11 20.97
C ASN A 111 -25.73 -12.01 19.46
N TYR A 112 -24.93 -11.20 18.75
CA TYR A 112 -25.06 -10.89 17.34
C TYR A 112 -26.44 -10.29 17.00
N LEU A 113 -26.83 -9.28 17.77
CA LEU A 113 -28.11 -8.59 17.67
C LEU A 113 -27.94 -7.08 17.83
N ARG A 114 -28.92 -6.34 17.31
CA ARG A 114 -29.04 -4.90 17.58
C ARG A 114 -29.32 -4.65 19.06
N ALA A 115 -28.67 -3.63 19.60
CA ALA A 115 -28.77 -3.16 20.98
C ALA A 115 -29.14 -1.67 20.99
N ASP A 116 -30.18 -1.33 20.23
CA ASP A 116 -30.64 0.06 20.11
C ASP A 116 -31.20 0.56 21.43
N SER A 117 -30.97 1.85 21.70
CA SER A 117 -31.47 2.55 22.89
C SER A 117 -32.51 3.57 22.45
N PRO A 118 -33.81 3.19 22.34
CA PRO A 118 -34.85 4.04 21.76
C PRO A 118 -35.12 5.32 22.58
N ASP A 119 -34.81 5.29 23.88
CA ASP A 119 -35.00 6.42 24.80
C ASP A 119 -33.81 7.40 24.82
N VAL A 120 -32.71 7.06 24.15
CA VAL A 120 -31.51 7.91 24.05
C VAL A 120 -31.45 8.52 22.66
N LEU A 121 -31.39 9.85 22.60
CA LEU A 121 -31.36 10.59 21.34
C LEU A 121 -29.98 11.19 21.07
N ILE A 122 -29.54 11.07 19.83
CA ILE A 122 -28.41 11.82 19.27
C ILE A 122 -28.97 13.10 18.68
N GLN A 123 -28.54 14.23 19.23
CA GLN A 123 -28.86 15.55 18.69
C GLN A 123 -27.96 15.85 17.47
N PRO A 124 -28.44 16.65 16.50
CA PRO A 124 -27.62 17.12 15.38
C PRO A 124 -26.32 17.79 15.86
N PRO A 125 -25.14 17.25 15.53
CA PRO A 125 -23.87 17.87 15.88
C PRO A 125 -23.44 18.89 14.82
N GLU A 126 -22.39 19.67 15.11
CA GLU A 126 -21.72 20.48 14.09
C GLU A 126 -20.80 19.60 13.21
N VAL A 127 -20.23 18.54 13.79
CA VAL A 127 -19.41 17.56 13.09
C VAL A 127 -19.94 16.15 13.33
N LEU A 128 -20.24 15.43 12.25
CA LEU A 128 -20.60 14.01 12.29
C LEU A 128 -19.49 13.18 11.66
N ILE A 129 -18.86 12.32 12.45
CA ILE A 129 -17.87 11.36 11.95
C ILE A 129 -18.57 10.02 11.75
N LEU A 130 -18.63 9.56 10.50
CA LEU A 130 -19.11 8.24 10.13
C LEU A 130 -17.89 7.33 9.91
N GLU A 131 -17.76 6.25 10.67
CA GLU A 131 -16.62 5.33 10.53
C GLU A 131 -17.06 3.90 10.29
N GLY A 132 -16.38 3.18 9.39
CA GLY A 132 -16.77 1.81 9.05
C GLY A 132 -15.90 1.14 8.00
N ILE A 133 -15.98 -0.19 7.92
CA ILE A 133 -15.23 -0.96 6.93
C ILE A 133 -15.76 -0.78 5.50
N HIS A 134 -17.06 -0.47 5.36
CA HIS A 134 -17.77 -0.21 4.11
C HIS A 134 -18.35 1.20 4.06
N MET A 135 -17.71 2.17 4.73
CA MET A 135 -18.21 3.54 4.79
C MET A 135 -18.32 4.21 3.42
N PHE A 136 -17.51 3.77 2.45
CA PHE A 136 -17.53 4.31 1.08
C PHE A 136 -18.29 3.42 0.07
N TYR A 137 -19.15 2.51 0.56
CA TYR A 137 -19.92 1.62 -0.31
C TYR A 137 -21.17 2.29 -0.91
N ASP A 138 -21.98 2.96 -0.07
CA ASP A 138 -23.19 3.64 -0.54
C ASP A 138 -22.86 5.06 -1.00
N LYS A 139 -22.97 5.27 -2.32
CA LYS A 139 -22.66 6.55 -2.95
C LYS A 139 -23.50 7.71 -2.39
N ARG A 140 -24.76 7.46 -1.99
CA ARG A 140 -25.64 8.51 -1.45
C ARG A 140 -25.07 9.09 -0.16
N ILE A 141 -24.53 8.23 0.71
CA ILE A 141 -23.86 8.64 1.95
C ILE A 141 -22.53 9.33 1.63
N CYS A 142 -21.76 8.83 0.66
CA CYS A 142 -20.49 9.42 0.24
C CYS A 142 -20.63 10.84 -0.32
N ASP A 143 -21.70 11.08 -1.08
CA ASP A 143 -21.98 12.37 -1.71
C ASP A 143 -22.34 13.45 -0.66
N LEU A 144 -22.75 13.06 0.55
CA LEU A 144 -22.98 13.95 1.69
C LEU A 144 -21.70 14.29 2.49
N MET A 145 -20.60 13.56 2.27
CA MET A 145 -19.36 13.74 3.04
C MET A 145 -18.55 14.95 2.55
N SER A 146 -18.21 15.83 3.49
CA SER A 146 -17.29 16.95 3.27
C SER A 146 -15.82 16.52 3.24
N LEU A 147 -15.51 15.35 3.80
CA LEU A 147 -14.17 14.76 3.77
C LEU A 147 -14.24 13.23 3.89
N LYS A 148 -13.52 12.53 3.00
CA LYS A 148 -13.39 11.08 2.97
C LYS A 148 -11.95 10.66 3.27
N VAL A 149 -11.74 10.04 4.43
CA VAL A 149 -10.42 9.60 4.92
C VAL A 149 -10.32 8.08 4.85
N TYR A 150 -9.30 7.57 4.17
CA TYR A 150 -9.00 6.13 4.17
C TYR A 150 -7.79 5.81 5.06
N LEU A 151 -7.96 4.89 6.02
CA LEU A 151 -6.90 4.48 6.92
C LEU A 151 -6.08 3.33 6.31
N HIS A 152 -4.90 3.66 5.78
CA HIS A 152 -4.01 2.72 5.11
C HIS A 152 -2.99 2.14 6.10
N VAL A 153 -3.23 0.89 6.49
CA VAL A 153 -2.39 0.11 7.42
C VAL A 153 -2.22 -1.29 6.86
N ASP A 154 -1.02 -1.85 7.02
CA ASP A 154 -0.72 -3.21 6.57
C ASP A 154 -1.72 -4.22 7.15
N VAL A 155 -2.22 -5.13 6.32
CA VAL A 155 -3.29 -6.07 6.66
C VAL A 155 -2.85 -7.05 7.75
N ASP A 156 -1.57 -7.42 7.80
CA ASP A 156 -0.98 -8.26 8.85
C ASP A 156 -1.06 -7.58 10.23
N VAL A 157 -0.75 -6.30 10.32
CA VAL A 157 -0.90 -5.48 11.54
C VAL A 157 -2.37 -5.38 11.94
N CYS A 158 -3.26 -5.17 10.97
CA CYS A 158 -4.70 -5.13 11.20
C CYS A 158 -5.23 -6.45 11.77
N LEU A 159 -4.79 -7.59 11.19
CA LEU A 159 -5.14 -8.93 11.65
C LEU A 159 -4.64 -9.18 13.09
N LEU A 160 -3.38 -8.87 13.40
CA LEU A 160 -2.85 -9.04 14.74
C LEU A 160 -3.62 -8.24 15.79
N ARG A 161 -4.01 -7.00 15.46
CA ARG A 161 -4.87 -6.17 16.33
C ARG A 161 -6.27 -6.75 16.47
N ARG A 162 -6.86 -7.25 15.37
CA ARG A 162 -8.16 -7.93 15.39
C ARG A 162 -8.13 -9.16 16.28
N ILE A 163 -7.11 -10.01 16.16
CA ILE A 163 -6.92 -11.20 17.00
C ILE A 163 -6.88 -10.82 18.49
N LYS A 164 -6.02 -9.86 18.86
CA LYS A 164 -5.90 -9.41 20.25
C LYS A 164 -7.23 -8.88 20.80
N ARG A 165 -7.92 -8.03 20.05
CA ARG A 165 -9.22 -7.46 20.42
C ARG A 165 -10.29 -8.54 20.57
N ASP A 166 -10.42 -9.43 19.58
CA ASP A 166 -11.48 -10.43 19.54
C ASP A 166 -11.33 -11.48 20.65
N ILE A 167 -10.08 -11.83 21.01
CA ILE A 167 -9.81 -12.71 22.18
C ILE A 167 -10.14 -11.98 23.48
N LYS A 168 -9.60 -10.77 23.69
CA LYS A 168 -9.68 -10.05 24.99
C LYS A 168 -11.08 -9.50 25.27
N VAL A 169 -11.74 -8.94 24.26
CA VAL A 169 -12.98 -8.17 24.41
C VAL A 169 -14.22 -8.99 24.02
N ARG A 170 -14.11 -9.83 22.98
CA ARG A 170 -15.26 -10.58 22.44
C ARG A 170 -15.28 -12.06 22.84
N GLY A 171 -14.31 -12.51 23.63
CA GLY A 171 -14.23 -13.90 24.12
C GLY A 171 -14.08 -14.96 23.03
N ARG A 172 -13.51 -14.62 21.87
CA ARG A 172 -13.36 -15.55 20.74
C ARG A 172 -12.10 -16.41 20.84
N ASN A 173 -12.14 -17.61 20.27
CA ASN A 173 -10.99 -18.51 20.13
C ASN A 173 -10.18 -18.15 18.85
N ILE A 174 -8.85 -18.30 18.91
CA ILE A 174 -7.93 -18.08 17.79
C ILE A 174 -8.28 -18.91 16.55
N ASP A 175 -8.68 -20.17 16.70
CA ASP A 175 -9.00 -21.05 15.57
C ASP A 175 -10.21 -20.49 14.80
N ASN A 176 -11.27 -20.10 15.52
CA ASN A 176 -12.45 -19.47 14.94
C ASN A 176 -12.12 -18.14 14.25
N ILE A 177 -11.19 -17.35 14.80
CA ILE A 177 -10.76 -16.09 14.19
C ILE A 177 -10.00 -16.35 12.89
N ALA A 178 -9.13 -17.36 12.87
CA ALA A 178 -8.35 -17.73 11.69
C ALA A 178 -9.24 -18.25 10.56
N GLU A 179 -10.18 -19.15 10.86
CA GLU A 179 -11.19 -19.65 9.91
C GLU A 179 -12.03 -18.50 9.36
N GLN A 180 -12.62 -17.68 10.23
CA GLN A 180 -13.40 -16.51 9.82
C GLN A 180 -12.59 -15.59 8.91
N TYR A 181 -11.34 -15.31 9.27
CA TYR A 181 -10.49 -14.41 8.51
C TYR A 181 -10.25 -14.91 7.08
N MET A 182 -9.98 -16.20 6.93
CA MET A 182 -9.71 -16.82 5.63
C MET A 182 -10.97 -16.97 4.78
N GLU A 183 -12.11 -17.29 5.39
CA GLU A 183 -13.36 -17.52 4.68
C GLU A 183 -14.09 -16.23 4.29
N THR A 184 -14.02 -15.20 5.14
CA THR A 184 -14.88 -14.00 4.99
C THR A 184 -14.08 -12.70 4.95
N VAL A 185 -13.30 -12.39 5.99
CA VAL A 185 -12.68 -11.06 6.17
C VAL A 185 -11.73 -10.73 5.03
N LYS A 186 -10.81 -11.63 4.69
CA LYS A 186 -9.81 -11.40 3.65
C LYS A 186 -10.45 -11.31 2.25
N PRO A 187 -11.31 -12.25 1.82
CA PRO A 187 -11.99 -12.13 0.53
C PRO A 187 -12.79 -10.83 0.37
N VAL A 188 -13.55 -10.42 1.39
CA VAL A 188 -14.30 -9.15 1.36
C VAL A 188 -13.35 -7.96 1.30
N TYR A 189 -12.26 -7.98 2.07
CA TYR A 189 -11.28 -6.89 2.06
C TYR A 189 -10.71 -6.68 0.66
N GLU A 190 -10.26 -7.75 0.01
CA GLU A 190 -9.68 -7.70 -1.34
C GLU A 190 -10.73 -7.32 -2.39
N LYS A 191 -11.99 -7.74 -2.21
CA LYS A 191 -13.09 -7.46 -3.15
C LYS A 191 -13.58 -6.01 -3.09
N TYR A 192 -13.63 -5.41 -1.90
CA TYR A 192 -14.26 -4.11 -1.68
C TYR A 192 -13.37 -3.13 -0.93
N ILE A 193 -12.91 -3.48 0.27
CA ILE A 193 -12.34 -2.54 1.22
C ILE A 193 -11.03 -1.94 0.71
N GLU A 194 -10.18 -2.75 0.06
CA GLU A 194 -8.95 -2.28 -0.57
C GLU A 194 -9.23 -1.20 -1.64
N GLY A 195 -10.34 -1.33 -2.36
CA GLY A 195 -10.74 -0.43 -3.44
C GLY A 195 -11.20 0.96 -2.96
N TYR A 196 -11.70 1.08 -1.73
CA TYR A 196 -12.21 2.34 -1.19
C TYR A 196 -11.17 3.45 -1.04
N ILE A 197 -9.88 3.13 -1.14
CA ILE A 197 -8.84 4.16 -1.23
C ILE A 197 -9.03 5.06 -2.47
N ASN A 198 -9.67 4.57 -3.54
CA ASN A 198 -9.89 5.34 -4.77
C ASN A 198 -11.00 6.39 -4.61
N ASP A 199 -11.90 6.21 -3.65
CA ASP A 199 -12.99 7.13 -3.34
C ASP A 199 -12.61 8.14 -2.25
N ALA A 200 -11.42 7.99 -1.64
CA ALA A 200 -10.95 8.82 -0.55
C ALA A 200 -10.30 10.12 -1.04
N ASP A 201 -10.49 11.21 -0.29
CA ASP A 201 -9.81 12.48 -0.56
C ASP A 201 -8.33 12.41 -0.15
N PHE A 202 -8.01 11.70 0.94
CA PHE A 202 -6.65 11.30 1.26
C PHE A 202 -6.56 10.07 2.18
N ALA A 203 -5.37 9.47 2.19
CA ALA A 203 -5.06 8.31 3.02
C ALA A 203 -4.22 8.69 4.25
N VAL A 204 -4.60 8.17 5.42
CA VAL A 204 -3.83 8.27 6.66
C VAL A 204 -3.01 7.01 6.86
N MET A 205 -1.70 7.18 6.97
CA MET A 205 -0.75 6.10 7.23
C MET A 205 -0.57 5.87 8.74
N ARG A 206 -0.11 4.67 9.12
CA ARG A 206 0.34 4.31 10.49
C ARG A 206 -0.78 4.21 11.54
N GLY A 207 -2.04 4.14 11.10
CA GLY A 207 -3.20 3.90 11.96
C GLY A 207 -3.65 5.11 12.76
N GLY A 208 -4.56 4.89 13.72
CA GLY A 208 -5.30 5.97 14.38
C GLY A 208 -4.54 6.82 15.40
N LYS A 209 -3.26 6.57 15.64
CA LYS A 209 -2.41 7.37 16.56
C LYS A 209 -1.52 8.40 15.84
N ASN A 210 -1.69 8.57 14.52
CA ASN A 210 -0.87 9.50 13.75
C ASN A 210 -1.21 10.95 14.10
N LYS A 211 -0.44 11.53 15.03
CA LYS A 211 -0.67 12.89 15.56
C LYS A 211 -0.75 13.95 14.46
N MET A 212 0.13 13.91 13.48
CA MET A 212 0.13 14.89 12.39
C MET A 212 -1.15 14.81 11.55
N ALA A 213 -1.65 13.60 11.30
CA ALA A 213 -2.91 13.41 10.59
C ALA A 213 -4.11 13.90 11.41
N ILE A 214 -4.12 13.62 12.72
CA ILE A 214 -5.13 14.12 13.66
C ILE A 214 -5.12 15.65 13.64
N ASP A 215 -3.97 16.28 13.89
CA ASP A 215 -3.83 17.74 13.94
C ASP A 215 -4.29 18.40 12.62
N ALA A 216 -3.93 17.81 11.48
CA ALA A 216 -4.32 18.32 10.16
C ALA A 216 -5.83 18.20 9.89
N ILE A 217 -6.43 17.05 10.18
CA ILE A 217 -7.88 16.83 10.02
C ILE A 217 -8.65 17.77 10.95
N SER A 218 -8.25 17.84 12.22
CA SER A 218 -8.90 18.67 13.22
C SER A 218 -8.80 20.16 12.89
N ALA A 219 -7.66 20.63 12.36
CA ALA A 219 -7.51 21.99 11.87
C ALA A 219 -8.43 22.29 10.67
N TYR A 220 -8.53 21.37 9.72
CA TYR A 220 -9.46 21.49 8.59
C TYR A 220 -10.92 21.58 9.07
N LEU A 221 -11.35 20.67 9.95
CA LEU A 221 -12.72 20.65 10.47
C LEU A 221 -13.03 21.89 11.30
N THR A 222 -12.10 22.32 12.15
CA THR A 222 -12.25 23.57 12.92
C THR A 222 -12.41 24.76 11.99
N THR A 223 -11.62 24.85 10.92
CA THR A 223 -11.71 25.94 9.94
C THR A 223 -13.05 25.90 9.20
N LYS A 224 -13.53 24.72 8.82
CA LYS A 224 -14.84 24.55 8.20
C LYS A 224 -15.97 24.97 9.13
N VAL A 225 -15.99 24.48 10.37
CA VAL A 225 -16.99 24.88 11.38
C VAL A 225 -17.00 26.40 11.59
N LEU A 226 -15.82 27.02 11.71
CA LEU A 226 -15.72 28.48 11.86
C LEU A 226 -16.22 29.21 10.61
N ALA A 227 -15.91 28.72 9.41
CA ALA A 227 -16.40 29.31 8.18
C ALA A 227 -17.93 29.25 8.09
N GLU A 228 -18.57 28.17 8.52
CA GLU A 228 -20.04 28.09 8.56
C GLU A 228 -20.64 29.00 9.64
N ARG A 229 -19.99 29.13 10.81
CA ARG A 229 -20.46 30.01 11.89
C ARG A 229 -20.37 31.50 11.54
N PHE A 230 -19.36 31.91 10.79
CA PHE A 230 -19.06 33.33 10.51
C PHE A 230 -19.24 33.72 9.04
N GLY A 231 -19.48 32.76 8.14
CA GLY A 231 -19.64 32.97 6.70
C GLY A 231 -20.92 33.71 6.31
N THR A 232 -21.85 33.91 7.25
CA THR A 232 -23.06 34.72 7.07
C THR A 232 -22.90 36.22 7.38
N GLU A 233 -21.70 36.70 7.79
CA GLU A 233 -21.46 38.11 8.16
C GLU A 233 -20.31 38.83 7.40
N ALA A 234 -20.04 38.50 6.14
CA ALA A 234 -19.13 39.31 5.32
C ALA A 234 -19.91 40.34 4.46
N PRO A 235 -19.92 41.65 4.77
CA PRO A 235 -20.43 42.64 3.83
C PRO A 235 -19.52 42.67 2.61
N ALA A 236 -20.10 42.55 1.42
CA ALA A 236 -19.40 42.69 0.15
C ALA A 236 -18.71 44.06 0.08
N ILE A 237 -17.43 44.12 0.45
CA ILE A 237 -16.58 45.27 0.17
C ILE A 237 -16.29 45.19 -1.33
N ALA A 238 -17.05 45.96 -2.09
CA ALA A 238 -16.83 46.20 -3.51
C ALA A 238 -15.38 46.70 -3.71
N ILE A 239 -14.54 45.85 -4.29
CA ILE A 239 -13.24 46.26 -4.80
C ILE A 239 -13.54 47.18 -5.98
N LYS A 240 -13.36 48.49 -5.79
CA LYS A 240 -13.39 49.47 -6.87
C LYS A 240 -12.18 49.22 -7.77
N ASP A 241 -12.45 48.91 -9.02
CA ASP A 241 -11.48 48.94 -10.12
C ASP A 241 -10.72 50.28 -10.16
N LYS A 242 -9.39 50.21 -10.29
CA LYS A 242 -8.58 51.30 -10.86
C LYS A 242 -7.26 50.76 -11.43
N PRO A 243 -6.63 51.46 -12.39
CA PRO A 243 -6.27 50.91 -13.69
C PRO A 243 -4.76 50.69 -13.85
N ALA A 244 -4.41 49.94 -14.88
CA ALA A 244 -3.03 49.72 -15.32
C ALA A 244 -2.33 51.02 -15.77
N SER A 245 -1.13 51.29 -15.23
CA SER A 245 0.08 51.75 -15.96
C SER A 245 1.18 52.24 -14.99
N GLY A 246 2.40 51.70 -15.09
CA GLY A 246 3.62 52.25 -14.49
C GLY A 246 4.71 51.20 -14.28
N GLU A 247 5.86 51.37 -14.95
CA GLU A 247 7.05 50.51 -15.00
C GLU A 247 7.79 50.29 -13.65
N PRO A 248 8.74 49.31 -13.57
CA PRO A 248 9.28 48.79 -12.33
C PRO A 248 10.57 49.50 -11.89
N ASP A 249 10.68 49.83 -10.60
CA ASP A 249 11.94 50.26 -10.00
C ASP A 249 12.25 49.46 -8.72
N ASP A 250 13.48 48.92 -8.72
CA ASP A 250 14.36 48.56 -7.61
C ASP A 250 13.95 47.45 -6.61
N LEU A 251 14.50 46.24 -6.84
CA LEU A 251 14.71 45.23 -5.80
C LEU A 251 15.89 45.64 -4.89
N PRO A 252 15.74 45.56 -3.56
CA PRO A 252 16.89 45.42 -2.67
C PRO A 252 17.25 43.95 -2.39
N ASP A 253 18.56 43.75 -2.26
CA ASP A 253 19.30 42.48 -2.18
C ASP A 253 18.83 41.44 -1.16
N ALA A 254 19.07 40.18 -1.53
CA ALA A 254 18.83 38.96 -0.76
C ALA A 254 19.70 38.84 0.51
N PRO A 255 19.22 38.17 1.59
CA PRO A 255 20.08 37.66 2.65
C PRO A 255 20.40 36.17 2.47
N VAL A 256 21.68 35.93 2.15
CA VAL A 256 22.65 34.98 2.76
C VAL A 256 22.18 33.59 3.20
N GLU A 257 22.74 32.56 2.55
CA GLU A 257 22.69 31.13 2.92
C GLU A 257 23.24 30.82 4.33
N PRO A 258 22.63 29.90 5.09
CA PRO A 258 23.25 29.32 6.28
C PRO A 258 24.14 28.12 5.93
N LYS A 259 25.39 28.21 6.40
CA LYS A 259 26.44 27.19 6.30
C LYS A 259 26.10 25.90 7.04
N ALA A 260 26.54 24.79 6.43
CA ALA A 260 26.53 23.44 6.97
C ALA A 260 27.43 23.27 8.20
N ASN A 261 26.93 22.59 9.24
CA ASN A 261 27.67 21.60 10.02
C ASN A 261 26.76 20.89 11.04
N GLU A 262 26.58 19.57 10.92
CA GLU A 262 27.09 18.57 11.89
C GLU A 262 26.43 17.16 11.78
N LYS A 263 27.33 16.19 11.65
CA LYS A 263 27.35 14.80 12.16
C LYS A 263 26.19 13.83 11.87
N LYS A 264 26.51 12.93 10.94
CA LYS A 264 26.01 11.55 10.77
C LYS A 264 26.37 10.69 12.01
N PRO A 265 25.48 9.83 12.52
CA PRO A 265 25.88 8.67 13.30
C PRO A 265 26.05 7.44 12.41
N ASP A 266 27.08 6.67 12.74
CA ASP A 266 27.57 5.49 12.04
C ASP A 266 26.56 4.32 12.05
N SER A 267 26.49 3.63 10.91
CA SER A 267 25.85 2.35 10.76
C SER A 267 26.75 1.25 11.32
N ALA A 268 26.34 0.63 12.43
CA ALA A 268 26.88 -0.64 12.87
C ALA A 268 25.98 -1.77 12.36
N ASP A 269 26.55 -2.60 11.50
CA ASP A 269 26.01 -3.89 11.10
C ASP A 269 26.00 -4.82 12.32
N ALA A 270 24.85 -5.39 12.64
CA ALA A 270 24.72 -6.54 13.51
C ALA A 270 23.94 -7.61 12.76
N GLU A 271 24.67 -8.62 12.29
CA GLU A 271 24.12 -9.92 11.93
C GLU A 271 23.50 -10.53 13.20
N ILE A 272 22.24 -10.96 13.11
CA ILE A 272 21.62 -11.81 14.11
C ILE A 272 21.11 -13.05 13.37
N GLU A 273 21.65 -14.18 13.80
CA GLU A 273 21.35 -15.54 13.36
C GLU A 273 19.84 -15.86 13.50
N GLY A 274 19.43 -16.88 12.74
CA GLY A 274 18.03 -17.22 12.55
C GLY A 274 17.35 -17.76 13.80
N ASP A 275 16.17 -17.21 14.07
CA ASP A 275 15.16 -17.82 14.94
C ASP A 275 13.87 -17.99 14.15
N ASP A 276 13.30 -19.19 14.25
CA ASP A 276 12.08 -19.69 13.62
C ASP A 276 10.84 -18.86 14.05
N PRO A 277 9.91 -18.45 13.16
CA PRO A 277 8.87 -17.46 13.50
C PRO A 277 7.76 -17.92 14.45
N PHE A 278 7.79 -19.17 14.96
CA PHE A 278 6.65 -19.78 15.66
C PHE A 278 6.81 -20.01 17.16
N ASP A 279 7.92 -19.64 17.79
CA ASP A 279 8.19 -20.09 19.17
C ASP A 279 7.80 -19.11 20.30
N PHE A 280 6.74 -18.30 20.11
CA PHE A 280 6.28 -17.35 21.14
C PHE A 280 4.95 -17.74 21.82
N LEU A 281 4.53 -19.01 21.75
CA LEU A 281 3.30 -19.47 22.37
C LEU A 281 3.52 -20.69 23.25
N VAL A 282 4.24 -20.57 24.37
CA VAL A 282 3.93 -21.24 25.66
C VAL A 282 4.82 -20.58 26.71
N THR A 283 4.29 -19.67 27.53
CA THR A 283 4.52 -19.63 28.99
C THR A 283 3.66 -18.53 29.60
N GLY A 284 2.52 -18.91 30.16
CA GLY A 284 1.69 -18.07 31.02
C GLY A 284 1.01 -18.96 32.04
N LYS A 285 1.50 -18.91 33.27
CA LYS A 285 1.12 -19.72 34.43
C LYS A 285 -0.40 -19.80 34.62
N ARG A 286 -0.86 -21.02 34.93
CA ARG A 286 -2.08 -21.27 35.69
C ARG A 286 -1.84 -20.73 37.10
N ASP A 287 -2.66 -19.79 37.55
CA ASP A 287 -2.95 -19.65 38.98
C ASP A 287 -4.47 -19.64 39.16
N SER A 288 -4.90 -20.64 39.91
CA SER A 288 -6.27 -20.93 40.31
C SER A 288 -6.61 -20.15 41.59
N SER A 289 -7.73 -19.46 41.61
CA SER A 289 -8.51 -19.23 42.83
C SER A 289 -9.96 -18.88 42.48
N ALA A 290 -10.87 -19.73 42.96
CA ALA A 290 -12.31 -19.55 42.89
C ALA A 290 -12.78 -18.38 43.79
N GLY A 291 -13.88 -17.76 43.40
CA GLY A 291 -14.62 -16.79 44.20
C GLY A 291 -15.90 -16.37 43.46
N ASP A 292 -17.02 -16.96 43.87
CA ASP A 292 -18.37 -16.64 43.39
C ASP A 292 -18.78 -15.21 43.78
N GLY A 293 -19.52 -14.54 42.89
CA GLY A 293 -20.14 -13.25 43.15
C GLY A 293 -21.01 -12.80 41.98
N GLU A 294 -22.32 -12.95 42.12
CA GLU A 294 -23.33 -12.30 41.29
C GLU A 294 -23.17 -10.77 41.37
N GLY A 295 -23.22 -10.11 40.22
CA GLY A 295 -23.13 -8.66 40.10
C GLY A 295 -23.69 -8.18 38.78
N ASP A 296 -24.91 -7.68 38.84
CA ASP A 296 -25.58 -6.82 37.87
C ASP A 296 -24.62 -5.71 37.37
N ASN A 297 -24.51 -5.50 36.06
CA ASN A 297 -23.82 -4.33 35.50
C ASN A 297 -24.29 -4.04 34.06
N SER A 298 -25.20 -3.09 33.95
CA SER A 298 -25.36 -2.19 32.81
C SER A 298 -23.99 -1.61 32.46
N SER A 299 -23.42 -1.99 31.31
CA SER A 299 -22.11 -1.50 30.86
C SER A 299 -22.25 -0.29 29.95
N GLU A 300 -22.06 0.89 30.55
CA GLU A 300 -21.44 2.02 29.87
C GLU A 300 -20.13 1.55 29.24
N CYS A 301 -19.89 1.95 27.99
CA CYS A 301 -18.65 1.68 27.27
C CYS A 301 -17.52 2.55 27.83
N GLU A 302 -17.00 2.19 29.00
CA GLU A 302 -15.68 2.65 29.43
C GLU A 302 -14.61 1.87 28.65
N GLU A 303 -14.13 2.50 27.58
CA GLU A 303 -13.02 2.03 26.77
C GLU A 303 -11.72 2.19 27.58
N TYR A 304 -11.27 1.08 28.17
CA TYR A 304 -10.01 0.98 28.90
C TYR A 304 -8.81 1.35 28.00
N GLU A 305 -8.38 2.60 28.10
CA GLU A 305 -7.02 3.01 27.75
C GLU A 305 -6.06 2.39 28.75
N ASN A 306 -5.30 1.37 28.34
CA ASN A 306 -3.90 1.16 28.73
C ASN A 306 -3.36 -0.08 27.99
N GLU A 307 -2.11 0.05 27.51
CA GLU A 307 -1.31 -0.95 26.77
C GLU A 307 -1.56 -1.10 25.26
N ASP A 308 -1.15 -0.09 24.48
CA ASP A 308 -0.86 -0.27 23.04
C ASP A 308 0.37 0.57 22.62
N ASP A 309 1.42 0.56 23.45
CA ASP A 309 2.78 1.02 23.07
C ASP A 309 3.50 -0.07 22.28
N VAL A 310 2.86 -0.54 21.20
CA VAL A 310 3.60 -1.19 20.12
C VAL A 310 3.88 -0.11 19.11
N ASP A 311 5.08 0.47 19.23
CA ASP A 311 5.68 1.31 18.20
C ASP A 311 5.38 0.69 16.83
N TYR A 312 4.87 1.51 15.91
CA TYR A 312 4.67 1.11 14.52
C TYR A 312 6.05 0.76 13.93
N VAL A 313 6.42 -0.51 14.03
CA VAL A 313 7.57 -1.07 13.32
C VAL A 313 7.06 -1.40 11.93
N PRO A 314 7.59 -0.77 10.85
CA PRO A 314 7.19 -1.14 9.49
C PRO A 314 7.34 -2.64 9.33
N SER A 315 6.26 -3.31 8.91
CA SER A 315 6.18 -4.77 8.77
C SER A 315 7.47 -5.27 8.11
N ARG A 316 8.16 -6.22 8.76
CA ARG A 316 9.40 -6.84 8.26
C ARG A 316 9.21 -7.35 6.83
N TYR A 317 7.97 -7.62 6.42
CA TYR A 317 7.55 -8.01 5.08
C TYR A 317 7.89 -6.98 3.99
N PHE A 318 7.64 -5.68 4.19
CA PHE A 318 7.98 -4.65 3.19
C PHE A 318 9.49 -4.39 3.12
N ARG A 319 10.18 -4.49 4.26
CA ARG A 319 11.66 -4.47 4.29
C ARG A 319 12.23 -5.67 3.54
N HIS A 320 11.61 -6.85 3.65
CA HIS A 320 11.96 -8.04 2.92
C HIS A 320 11.71 -7.87 1.42
N ARG A 321 10.51 -7.45 0.98
CA ARG A 321 10.19 -7.27 -0.45
C ARG A 321 11.07 -6.21 -1.14
N ARG A 322 11.37 -5.08 -0.48
CA ARG A 322 12.33 -4.07 -0.99
C ARG A 322 13.79 -4.55 -0.94
N ARG A 323 14.15 -5.46 -0.03
CA ARG A 323 15.48 -6.10 -0.02
C ARG A 323 15.59 -7.12 -1.14
N VAL A 324 14.59 -7.98 -1.34
CA VAL A 324 14.52 -8.98 -2.42
C VAL A 324 14.51 -8.29 -3.78
N ALA A 325 13.73 -7.22 -3.98
CA ALA A 325 13.73 -6.48 -5.24
C ALA A 325 15.10 -5.85 -5.55
N ARG A 326 15.78 -5.26 -4.55
CA ARG A 326 17.13 -4.71 -4.72
C ARG A 326 18.20 -5.80 -4.94
N LYS A 327 18.07 -6.95 -4.26
CA LYS A 327 18.93 -8.13 -4.50
C LYS A 327 18.75 -8.64 -5.93
N THR A 328 17.51 -8.76 -6.40
CA THR A 328 17.17 -9.22 -7.75
C THR A 328 17.69 -8.26 -8.82
N LEU A 329 17.51 -6.95 -8.64
CA LEU A 329 17.99 -5.95 -9.59
C LEU A 329 19.53 -5.93 -9.68
N ARG A 330 20.21 -6.06 -8.54
CA ARG A 330 21.68 -6.21 -8.50
C ARG A 330 22.12 -7.50 -9.20
N PHE A 331 21.44 -8.61 -8.94
CA PHE A 331 21.72 -9.87 -9.61
C PHE A 331 21.59 -9.75 -11.13
N ILE A 332 20.51 -9.15 -11.63
CA ILE A 332 20.30 -8.94 -13.07
C ILE A 332 21.45 -8.12 -13.66
N PHE A 333 21.84 -7.03 -13.00
CA PHE A 333 22.93 -6.18 -13.46
C PHE A 333 24.27 -6.93 -13.53
N PHE A 334 24.67 -7.60 -12.44
CA PHE A 334 25.94 -8.33 -12.38
C PHE A 334 25.97 -9.55 -13.32
N SER A 335 24.86 -10.30 -13.41
CA SER A 335 24.76 -11.45 -14.33
C SER A 335 24.85 -11.00 -15.78
N THR A 336 24.16 -9.92 -16.16
CA THR A 336 24.20 -9.39 -17.52
C THR A 336 25.61 -8.93 -17.90
N PHE A 337 26.27 -8.17 -17.02
CA PHE A 337 27.63 -7.67 -17.25
C PHE A 337 28.65 -8.81 -17.40
N LEU A 338 28.55 -9.82 -16.54
CA LEU A 338 29.46 -10.98 -16.57
C LEU A 338 29.24 -11.85 -17.80
N ASN A 339 27.98 -12.13 -18.16
CA ASN A 339 27.64 -12.91 -19.35
C ASN A 339 28.08 -12.18 -20.64
N PHE A 340 28.00 -10.85 -20.67
CA PHE A 340 28.51 -10.04 -21.78
C PHE A 340 30.03 -10.16 -21.93
N GLY A 341 30.78 -10.06 -20.83
CA GLY A 341 32.24 -10.27 -20.85
C GLY A 341 32.63 -11.67 -21.32
N LEU A 342 31.91 -12.70 -20.87
CA LEU A 342 32.13 -14.09 -21.32
C LEU A 342 31.79 -14.30 -22.80
N ALA A 343 30.79 -13.59 -23.34
CA ALA A 343 30.46 -13.64 -24.76
C ALA A 343 31.58 -13.03 -25.62
N ILE A 344 32.15 -11.89 -25.21
CA ILE A 344 33.32 -11.30 -25.88
C ILE A 344 34.52 -12.24 -25.82
N PHE A 345 34.78 -12.84 -24.66
CA PHE A 345 35.84 -13.83 -24.51
C PHE A 345 35.62 -15.04 -25.42
N ALA A 346 34.40 -15.57 -25.50
CA ALA A 346 34.06 -16.68 -26.38
C ALA A 346 34.29 -16.34 -27.86
N LEU A 347 33.90 -15.15 -28.31
CA LEU A 347 34.15 -14.67 -29.67
C LEU A 347 35.66 -14.55 -29.97
N PHE A 348 36.44 -14.05 -29.00
CA PHE A 348 37.90 -14.00 -29.12
C PHE A 348 38.51 -15.40 -29.27
N MET A 349 38.09 -16.35 -28.43
CA MET A 349 38.56 -17.74 -28.51
C MET A 349 38.16 -18.42 -29.82
N LEU A 350 36.94 -18.16 -30.32
CA LEU A 350 36.49 -18.64 -31.61
C LEU A 350 37.35 -18.09 -32.76
N GLY A 351 37.76 -16.82 -32.68
CA GLY A 351 38.71 -16.21 -33.61
C GLY A 351 40.09 -16.89 -33.60
N GLN A 352 40.59 -17.29 -32.42
CA GLN A 352 41.84 -18.05 -32.31
C GLN A 352 41.73 -19.44 -32.93
N VAL A 353 40.59 -20.12 -32.76
CA VAL A 353 40.32 -21.42 -33.40
C VAL A 353 40.22 -21.28 -34.92
N TYR A 354 39.57 -20.21 -35.41
CA TYR A 354 39.43 -19.96 -36.84
C TYR A 354 40.77 -19.65 -37.53
N ASN A 355 41.62 -18.84 -36.90
CA ASN A 355 42.94 -18.47 -37.41
C ASN A 355 44.00 -19.57 -37.22
N HIS A 356 43.66 -20.70 -36.60
CA HIS A 356 44.59 -21.81 -36.44
C HIS A 356 44.89 -22.44 -37.80
N ASP A 357 46.16 -22.70 -38.08
CA ASP A 357 46.58 -23.32 -39.35
C ASP A 357 46.14 -24.79 -39.40
N TRP A 358 45.19 -25.10 -40.29
CA TRP A 358 44.60 -26.44 -40.46
C TRP A 358 45.52 -27.38 -41.25
N ALA A 359 46.66 -26.90 -41.76
CA ALA A 359 47.63 -27.73 -42.46
C ALA A 359 48.27 -28.80 -41.54
N MET A 360 48.41 -28.52 -40.23
CA MET A 360 48.99 -29.48 -39.26
C MET A 360 48.05 -30.63 -38.89
N THR A 361 46.74 -30.49 -39.08
CA THR A 361 45.77 -31.56 -38.81
C THR A 361 45.77 -32.64 -39.90
N GLN A 362 46.32 -32.35 -41.09
CA GLN A 362 46.41 -33.30 -42.20
C GLN A 362 47.56 -34.32 -42.06
N SER A 363 48.53 -34.11 -41.17
CA SER A 363 49.70 -35.01 -41.07
C SER A 363 49.41 -36.32 -40.33
N GLY A 364 48.29 -36.41 -39.62
CA GLY A 364 47.93 -37.58 -38.80
C GLY A 364 48.88 -37.81 -37.61
N GLY A 365 48.35 -38.33 -36.49
CA GLY A 365 49.15 -38.69 -35.31
C GLY A 365 48.77 -37.94 -34.03
N MET A 366 49.58 -38.10 -32.98
CA MET A 366 49.27 -37.65 -31.62
C MET A 366 49.08 -36.12 -31.51
N ASN A 367 49.77 -35.34 -32.35
CA ASN A 367 49.64 -33.88 -32.38
C ASN A 367 48.27 -33.42 -32.89
N ALA A 368 47.69 -34.11 -33.89
CA ALA A 368 46.34 -33.80 -34.38
C ALA A 368 45.26 -34.07 -33.30
N ILE A 369 45.48 -35.08 -32.44
CA ILE A 369 44.59 -35.37 -31.31
C ILE A 369 44.71 -34.26 -30.25
N ILE A 370 45.93 -33.81 -29.95
CA ILE A 370 46.17 -32.72 -28.99
C ILE A 370 45.50 -31.43 -29.48
N ASP A 371 45.67 -31.09 -30.76
CA ASP A 371 45.06 -29.88 -31.35
C ASP A 371 43.52 -29.94 -31.30
N ALA A 372 42.92 -31.09 -31.64
CA ALA A 372 41.47 -31.29 -31.54
C ALA A 372 40.96 -31.14 -30.09
N LEU A 373 41.70 -31.65 -29.10
CA LEU A 373 41.35 -31.52 -27.69
C LEU A 373 41.44 -30.06 -27.22
N VAL A 374 42.46 -29.32 -27.65
CA VAL A 374 42.63 -27.90 -27.34
C VAL A 374 41.49 -27.07 -27.93
N GLN A 375 41.03 -27.39 -29.15
CA GLN A 375 39.90 -26.72 -29.79
C GLN A 375 38.57 -26.99 -29.05
N VAL A 376 38.30 -28.25 -28.70
CA VAL A 376 37.12 -28.61 -27.91
C VAL A 376 37.16 -27.90 -26.56
N PHE A 377 38.33 -27.84 -25.92
CA PHE A 377 38.51 -27.10 -24.66
C PHE A 377 38.14 -25.62 -24.81
N PHE A 378 38.61 -24.94 -25.85
CA PHE A 378 38.30 -23.52 -26.06
C PHE A 378 36.85 -23.24 -26.46
N LEU A 379 36.15 -24.20 -27.06
CA LEU A 379 34.73 -24.10 -27.35
C LEU A 379 33.86 -24.33 -26.11
N VAL A 380 34.27 -25.26 -25.23
CA VAL A 380 33.49 -25.67 -24.05
C VAL A 380 33.76 -24.78 -22.83
N LEU A 381 34.98 -24.25 -22.68
CA LEU A 381 35.40 -23.48 -21.51
C LEU A 381 34.50 -22.26 -21.22
N PRO A 382 34.11 -21.41 -22.19
CA PRO A 382 33.24 -20.26 -21.93
C PRO A 382 31.86 -20.66 -21.41
N ILE A 383 31.32 -21.79 -21.90
CA ILE A 383 30.01 -22.32 -21.49
C ILE A 383 30.09 -22.81 -20.03
N LEU A 384 31.16 -23.52 -19.68
CA LEU A 384 31.40 -23.99 -18.31
C LEU A 384 31.60 -22.83 -17.34
N LEU A 385 32.38 -21.82 -17.73
CA LEU A 385 32.58 -20.61 -16.92
C LEU A 385 31.25 -19.89 -16.69
N MET A 386 30.44 -19.72 -17.73
CA MET A 386 29.12 -19.11 -17.62
C MET A 386 28.22 -19.85 -16.61
N ALA A 387 28.16 -21.18 -16.70
CA ALA A 387 27.36 -21.99 -15.77
C ALA A 387 27.87 -21.87 -14.33
N LEU A 388 29.19 -21.91 -14.13
CA LEU A 388 29.83 -21.77 -12.82
C LEU A 388 29.57 -20.40 -12.21
N PHE A 389 29.77 -19.33 -12.98
CA PHE A 389 29.62 -17.96 -12.52
C PHE A 389 28.17 -17.60 -12.20
N ASN A 390 27.21 -17.99 -13.04
CA ASN A 390 25.80 -17.76 -12.73
C ASN A 390 25.39 -18.53 -11.46
N ARG A 391 25.87 -19.77 -11.28
CA ARG A 391 25.65 -20.52 -10.03
C ARG A 391 26.26 -19.83 -8.80
N LEU A 392 27.42 -19.20 -8.95
CA LEU A 392 28.06 -18.40 -7.89
C LEU A 392 27.22 -17.15 -7.55
N LEU A 393 26.72 -16.45 -8.56
CA LEU A 393 25.86 -15.27 -8.39
C LEU A 393 24.55 -15.63 -7.67
N TYR A 394 23.94 -16.77 -8.00
CA TYR A 394 22.74 -17.25 -7.28
C TYR A 394 23.00 -17.44 -5.79
N LYS A 395 24.13 -18.08 -5.44
CA LYS A 395 24.53 -18.26 -4.02
C LYS A 395 24.84 -16.92 -3.35
N MET A 396 25.52 -16.01 -4.04
CA MET A 396 25.92 -14.72 -3.46
C MET A 396 24.74 -13.81 -3.19
N PHE A 397 23.67 -13.88 -4.01
CA PHE A 397 22.48 -13.04 -3.85
C PHE A 397 21.34 -13.71 -3.08
N ASP A 398 21.51 -14.97 -2.67
CA ASP A 398 20.55 -15.71 -1.85
C ASP A 398 19.15 -15.73 -2.51
N LEU A 399 19.14 -16.08 -3.80
CA LEU A 399 17.95 -16.15 -4.65
C LEU A 399 17.55 -17.60 -4.87
N ASP A 400 16.24 -17.88 -4.86
CA ASP A 400 15.71 -19.21 -5.17
C ASP A 400 16.11 -19.62 -6.59
N TYR A 401 16.87 -20.70 -6.67
CA TYR A 401 17.40 -21.22 -7.92
C TYR A 401 16.26 -21.81 -8.78
N SER A 402 15.86 -21.09 -9.83
CA SER A 402 14.92 -21.60 -10.83
C SER A 402 15.69 -22.07 -12.09
N PRO A 403 15.58 -23.36 -12.48
CA PRO A 403 16.22 -23.87 -13.70
C PRO A 403 15.83 -23.11 -14.97
N GLY A 404 14.62 -22.53 -15.01
CA GLY A 404 14.11 -21.78 -16.16
C GLY A 404 14.93 -20.53 -16.48
N TRP A 405 15.50 -19.88 -15.46
CA TRP A 405 16.31 -18.67 -15.66
C TRP A 405 17.67 -18.96 -16.27
N LEU A 406 18.28 -20.10 -15.95
CA LEU A 406 19.54 -20.51 -16.60
C LEU A 406 19.33 -20.84 -18.07
N ILE A 407 18.21 -21.46 -18.41
CA ILE A 407 17.84 -21.74 -19.79
C ILE A 407 17.64 -20.41 -20.54
N PHE A 408 16.96 -19.44 -19.94
CA PHE A 408 16.80 -18.10 -20.53
C PHE A 408 18.14 -17.40 -20.78
N LEU A 409 19.03 -17.36 -19.78
CA LEU A 409 20.36 -16.75 -19.91
C LEU A 409 21.25 -17.48 -20.94
N LEU A 410 21.17 -18.82 -20.98
CA LEU A 410 21.86 -19.64 -21.98
C LEU A 410 21.36 -19.34 -23.40
N VAL A 411 20.05 -19.27 -23.60
CA VAL A 411 19.44 -18.94 -24.90
C VAL A 411 19.85 -17.52 -25.34
N LEU A 412 19.77 -16.55 -24.44
CA LEU A 412 20.19 -15.18 -24.71
C LEU A 412 21.68 -15.12 -25.09
N TRP A 413 22.52 -15.86 -24.38
CA TRP A 413 23.95 -15.96 -24.68
C TRP A 413 24.21 -16.59 -26.05
N ILE A 414 23.53 -17.70 -26.37
CA ILE A 414 23.61 -18.34 -27.69
C ILE A 414 23.22 -17.35 -28.80
N LEU A 415 22.16 -16.57 -28.60
CA LEU A 415 21.72 -15.56 -29.57
C LEU A 415 22.75 -14.44 -29.75
N ILE A 416 23.40 -13.97 -28.68
CA ILE A 416 24.44 -12.94 -28.75
C ILE A 416 25.67 -13.48 -29.49
N VAL A 417 26.11 -14.71 -29.17
CA VAL A 417 27.27 -15.33 -29.82
C VAL A 417 26.98 -15.62 -31.29
N LEU A 418 25.83 -16.23 -31.62
CA LEU A 418 25.42 -16.48 -33.00
C LEU A 418 25.24 -15.17 -33.79
N GLY A 419 24.58 -14.18 -33.21
CA GLY A 419 24.41 -12.87 -33.85
C GLY A 419 25.75 -12.17 -34.09
N GLY A 420 26.65 -12.22 -33.11
CA GLY A 420 28.01 -11.68 -33.21
C GLY A 420 28.84 -12.41 -34.26
N THR A 421 28.78 -13.74 -34.34
CA THR A 421 29.50 -14.49 -35.38
C THR A 421 28.94 -14.22 -36.77
N PHE A 422 27.62 -14.17 -36.95
CA PHE A 422 27.01 -13.78 -38.22
C PHE A 422 27.43 -12.37 -38.65
N TYR A 423 27.45 -11.41 -37.73
CA TYR A 423 27.91 -10.05 -38.00
C TYR A 423 29.39 -10.02 -38.40
N LEU A 424 30.25 -10.73 -37.68
CA LEU A 424 31.69 -10.80 -37.99
C LEU A 424 31.95 -11.47 -39.34
N VAL A 425 31.25 -12.56 -39.65
CA VAL A 425 31.34 -13.24 -40.96
C VAL A 425 30.82 -12.34 -42.08
N TYR A 426 29.72 -11.63 -41.86
CA TYR A 426 29.17 -10.68 -42.83
C TYR A 426 30.13 -9.51 -43.06
N ALA A 427 30.68 -8.92 -41.98
CA ALA A 427 31.66 -7.84 -42.06
C ALA A 427 32.97 -8.29 -42.73
N TYR A 428 33.44 -9.50 -42.45
CA TYR A 428 34.62 -10.08 -43.08
C TYR A 428 34.39 -10.36 -44.56
N ASN A 429 33.26 -10.96 -44.95
CA ASN A 429 32.91 -11.15 -46.37
C ASN A 429 32.72 -9.82 -47.12
N LEU A 430 32.27 -8.77 -46.43
CA LEU A 430 32.19 -7.41 -47.01
C LEU A 430 33.60 -6.84 -47.23
N LEU A 431 34.54 -7.06 -46.30
CA LEU A 431 35.94 -6.64 -46.40
C LEU A 431 36.73 -7.43 -47.45
N ASP A 432 36.53 -8.75 -47.54
CA ASP A 432 37.13 -9.61 -48.59
C ASP A 432 36.51 -9.33 -49.97
N GLY A 433 35.20 -9.06 -50.02
CA GLY A 433 34.52 -8.57 -51.22
C GLY A 433 35.11 -7.25 -51.71
N MET A 434 35.52 -6.36 -50.80
CA MET A 434 36.26 -5.13 -51.13
C MET A 434 37.73 -5.38 -51.52
N ALA A 435 38.38 -6.42 -50.98
CA ALA A 435 39.73 -6.82 -51.38
C ALA A 435 39.77 -7.43 -52.80
N GLY A 436 38.71 -8.15 -53.21
CA GLY A 436 38.52 -8.64 -54.58
C GLY A 436 38.22 -7.52 -55.60
N PHE A 437 37.69 -6.39 -55.14
CA PHE A 437 37.54 -5.16 -55.92
C PHE A 437 38.75 -4.23 -55.75
N GLY A 438 39.94 -4.68 -56.16
CA GLY A 438 41.03 -3.81 -56.62
C GLY A 438 41.41 -2.63 -55.71
N LEU A 439 41.47 -2.81 -54.39
CA LEU A 439 42.01 -1.81 -53.45
C LEU A 439 43.38 -2.20 -52.87
N GLY A 440 44.10 -3.12 -53.51
CA GLY A 440 45.50 -3.46 -53.21
C GLY A 440 46.53 -2.35 -53.50
N GLY A 441 46.09 -1.12 -53.80
CA GLY A 441 46.95 0.01 -54.17
C GLY A 441 47.04 1.15 -53.15
N LEU A 442 46.37 1.09 -52.00
CA LEU A 442 46.25 2.26 -51.11
C LEU A 442 46.92 2.16 -49.73
N PHE A 443 47.56 1.04 -49.41
CA PHE A 443 48.44 0.93 -48.24
C PHE A 443 49.79 0.33 -48.62
N GLY A 444 50.54 1.11 -49.41
CA GLY A 444 51.99 0.95 -49.57
C GLY A 444 52.70 2.18 -48.99
N ALA A 445 53.13 2.07 -47.74
CA ALA A 445 54.26 2.77 -47.12
C ALA A 445 54.48 2.20 -45.71
#